data_AF-A0A845Q7W3-F1
#
_entry.id   AF-A0A845Q7W3-F1
#
_cell.length_a   1.000
_cell.length_b   1.000
_cell.length_c   1.000
_cell.angle_alpha   90.00
_cell.angle_beta   90.00
_cell.angle_gamma   90.00
#
_symmetry.space_group_name_H-M   'P 1'
#
loop_
_entity.id
_entity.type
_entity.pdbx_description
1 polymer ?
#
loop_
_entity_poly.entity_id
_entity_poly.type
_entity_poly.pdbx_seq_one_letter_code
_entity_poly.pdbx_strand_id
1 'polypeptide(L)'
;MDAAGDYDLEAFIKGYLDALFFTNTGEEDDALPAGATVDDFAPETAALIRTDCTRFVADHGNLLVMAERWAEAKGFTYTAEQAGIDLWFTRNGHGVGYWDRGLGPLGDVLADLCGYGTEYPPLDPYVGDDGNVYLF
;
A
#
# COMPACT_ATOMS: atom_id res chain seq x y z
N MET A 1 0.68 -20.25 -16.99
CA MET A 1 0.28 -19.29 -15.97
C MET A 1 1.02 -18.04 -16.36
N ASP A 2 0.38 -17.22 -17.19
CA ASP A 2 1.03 -16.03 -17.74
C ASP A 2 1.26 -15.08 -16.56
N ALA A 3 2.53 -14.79 -16.29
CA ALA A 3 2.91 -13.77 -15.33
C ALA A 3 2.14 -12.51 -15.70
N ALA A 4 1.48 -11.89 -14.71
CA ALA A 4 0.96 -10.53 -14.87
C ALA A 4 2.08 -9.70 -15.53
N GLY A 5 1.82 -9.20 -16.74
CA GLY A 5 2.81 -8.42 -17.46
C GLY A 5 3.21 -7.24 -16.59
N ASP A 6 4.49 -7.22 -16.20
CA ASP A 6 5.23 -6.20 -15.46
C ASP A 6 4.37 -5.03 -14.95
N TYR A 7 3.55 -5.29 -13.92
CA TYR A 7 2.85 -4.22 -13.21
C TYR A 7 3.92 -3.34 -12.55
N ASP A 8 3.76 -2.02 -12.58
CA ASP A 8 4.82 -1.10 -12.14
C ASP A 8 5.02 -1.16 -10.62
N LEU A 9 5.86 -2.12 -10.19
CA LEU A 9 6.12 -2.42 -8.79
C LEU A 9 6.79 -1.25 -8.07
N GLU A 10 7.66 -0.50 -8.74
CA GLU A 10 8.36 0.61 -8.11
C GLU A 10 7.41 1.81 -7.90
N ALA A 11 6.50 2.08 -8.85
CA ALA A 11 5.42 3.05 -8.63
C ALA A 11 4.47 2.61 -7.50
N PHE A 12 4.13 1.32 -7.45
CA PHE A 12 3.30 0.76 -6.37
C PHE A 12 3.95 0.92 -4.99
N ILE A 13 5.22 0.53 -4.84
CA ILE A 13 5.98 0.69 -3.59
C ILE A 13 6.06 2.18 -3.22
N LYS A 14 6.32 3.06 -4.18
CA LYS A 14 6.34 4.51 -3.93
C LYS A 14 5.02 4.99 -3.34
N GLY A 15 3.89 4.64 -3.95
CA GLY A 15 2.58 5.02 -3.47
C GLY A 15 2.26 4.50 -2.07
N TYR A 16 2.64 3.25 -1.79
CA TYR A 16 2.51 2.65 -0.46
C TYR A 16 3.27 3.45 0.60
N LEU A 17 4.53 3.80 0.31
CA LEU A 17 5.39 4.57 1.23
C LEU A 17 4.87 5.99 1.43
N ASP A 18 4.43 6.65 0.36
CA ASP A 18 3.84 7.99 0.45
C ASP A 18 2.61 7.99 1.37
N ALA A 19 1.75 6.98 1.25
CA ALA A 19 0.57 6.83 2.12
C ALA A 19 0.95 6.53 3.58
N LEU A 20 1.96 5.67 3.80
CA LEU A 20 2.50 5.36 5.12
C LEU A 20 3.01 6.62 5.81
N PHE A 21 3.92 7.38 5.18
CA PHE A 21 4.45 8.59 5.78
C PHE A 21 3.37 9.67 5.94
N PHE A 22 2.45 9.81 4.97
CA PHE A 22 1.35 10.77 5.06
C PHE A 22 0.45 10.53 6.28
N THR A 23 0.20 9.28 6.63
CA THR A 23 -0.71 8.94 7.74
C THR A 23 -0.04 8.82 9.09
N ASN A 24 1.30 8.75 9.14
CA ASN A 24 2.02 8.43 10.37
C ASN A 24 3.11 9.42 10.75
N THR A 25 3.31 10.52 10.02
CA THR A 25 4.26 11.59 10.41
C THR A 25 3.51 12.77 11.03
N GLY A 26 4.08 13.37 12.08
CA GLY A 26 3.41 14.46 12.78
C GLY A 26 4.13 14.94 14.05
N GLU A 27 3.41 15.72 14.85
CA GLU A 27 3.88 16.24 16.15
C GLU A 27 3.26 15.48 17.35
N GLU A 28 2.42 14.47 17.09
CA GLU A 28 1.76 13.66 18.13
C GLU A 28 2.73 12.64 18.72
N ASP A 29 2.52 12.25 19.98
CA ASP A 29 3.46 11.41 20.75
C ASP A 29 3.75 10.05 20.09
N ASP A 30 2.79 9.50 19.34
CA ASP A 30 2.90 8.21 18.65
C ASP A 30 3.22 8.35 17.14
N ALA A 31 3.41 9.58 16.65
CA ALA A 31 3.76 9.82 15.26
C ALA A 31 5.26 9.63 15.00
N LEU A 32 5.60 9.18 13.80
CA LEU A 32 6.96 9.26 13.28
C LEU A 32 7.41 10.74 13.23
N PRO A 33 8.71 11.00 13.44
CA PRO A 33 9.25 12.35 13.34
C PRO A 33 8.85 13.04 12.03
N ALA A 34 8.54 14.33 12.12
CA ALA A 34 8.28 15.15 10.94
C ALA A 34 9.50 15.12 9.99
N GLY A 35 9.29 14.62 8.77
CA GLY A 35 10.34 14.44 7.78
C GLY A 35 11.03 13.07 7.81
N ALA A 36 10.49 12.09 8.54
CA ALA A 36 10.90 10.70 8.41
C ALA A 36 10.79 10.21 6.95
N THR A 37 11.73 9.37 6.57
CA THR A 37 11.92 8.85 5.22
C THR A 37 12.23 7.36 5.27
N VAL A 38 12.35 6.75 4.08
CA VAL A 38 12.77 5.35 3.95
C VAL A 38 14.16 5.06 4.53
N ASP A 39 15.03 6.08 4.64
CA ASP A 39 16.37 5.92 5.21
C ASP A 39 16.34 5.74 6.73
N ASP A 40 15.22 6.08 7.38
CA ASP A 40 15.00 5.88 8.82
C ASP A 40 14.49 4.47 9.15
N PHE A 41 14.22 3.64 8.14
CA PHE A 41 13.72 2.28 8.34
C PHE A 41 14.81 1.34 8.82
N ALA A 42 14.45 0.45 9.76
CA ALA A 42 15.26 -0.73 10.02
C ALA A 42 15.36 -1.58 8.73
N PRO A 43 16.50 -2.25 8.46
CA PRO A 43 16.68 -3.06 7.26
C PRO A 43 15.58 -4.13 7.06
N GLU A 44 15.11 -4.73 8.14
CA GLU A 44 14.00 -5.69 8.16
C GLU A 44 12.66 -5.06 7.76
N THR A 45 12.41 -3.81 8.14
CA THR A 45 11.20 -3.06 7.79
C THR A 45 11.17 -2.76 6.29
N ALA A 46 12.29 -2.28 5.74
CA ALA A 46 12.42 -2.04 4.31
C ALA A 46 12.25 -3.35 3.51
N ALA A 47 12.82 -4.46 4.00
CA ALA A 47 12.66 -5.78 3.39
C ALA A 47 11.22 -6.31 3.48
N LEU A 48 10.54 -6.11 4.61
CA LEU A 48 9.14 -6.48 4.81
C LEU A 48 8.24 -5.75 3.81
N ILE A 49 8.33 -4.42 3.73
CA ILE A 49 7.49 -3.60 2.83
C ILE A 49 7.69 -4.03 1.37
N ARG A 50 8.94 -4.20 0.93
CA ARG A 50 9.22 -4.67 -0.43
C ARG A 50 8.66 -6.08 -0.66
N THR A 51 8.75 -6.97 0.32
CA THR A 51 8.21 -8.33 0.23
C THR A 51 6.69 -8.32 0.11
N ASP A 52 5.99 -7.59 0.96
CA ASP A 52 4.53 -7.45 0.94
C ASP A 52 4.06 -6.87 -0.39
N CYS A 53 4.65 -5.77 -0.86
CA CYS A 53 4.27 -5.16 -2.13
C CYS A 53 4.55 -6.08 -3.32
N THR A 54 5.71 -6.76 -3.32
CA THR A 54 6.05 -7.71 -4.38
C THR A 54 5.06 -8.87 -4.43
N ARG A 55 4.67 -9.42 -3.27
CA ARG A 55 3.67 -10.48 -3.19
C ARG A 55 2.29 -10.01 -3.65
N PHE A 56 1.85 -8.82 -3.21
CA PHE A 56 0.56 -8.27 -3.62
C PHE A 56 0.48 -8.11 -5.13
N VAL A 57 1.52 -7.54 -5.74
CA VAL A 57 1.59 -7.37 -7.20
C VAL A 57 1.70 -8.72 -7.93
N ALA A 58 2.46 -9.68 -7.41
CA ALA A 58 2.61 -10.99 -8.03
C ALA A 58 1.31 -11.81 -7.99
N ASP A 59 0.61 -11.80 -6.86
CA ASP A 59 -0.56 -12.63 -6.61
C ASP A 59 -1.86 -11.98 -7.14
N HIS A 60 -1.90 -10.64 -7.18
CA HIS A 60 -3.10 -9.87 -7.52
C HIS A 60 -2.93 -8.91 -8.70
N GLY A 61 -1.80 -8.93 -9.40
CA GLY A 61 -1.50 -8.04 -10.54
C GLY A 61 -2.54 -8.07 -11.64
N ASN A 62 -3.20 -9.21 -11.89
CA ASN A 62 -4.30 -9.29 -12.85
C ASN A 62 -5.52 -8.44 -12.42
N LEU A 63 -5.85 -8.41 -11.13
CA LEU A 63 -6.93 -7.58 -10.60
C LEU A 63 -6.57 -6.10 -10.72
N LEU A 64 -5.32 -5.75 -10.44
CA LEU A 64 -4.80 -4.39 -10.57
C LEU A 64 -4.87 -3.90 -12.03
N VAL A 65 -4.39 -4.70 -13.00
CA VAL A 65 -4.52 -4.36 -14.43
C VAL A 65 -5.99 -4.24 -14.86
N MET A 66 -6.88 -5.08 -14.33
CA MET A 66 -8.32 -4.96 -14.59
C MET A 66 -8.89 -3.65 -14.01
N ALA A 67 -8.43 -3.23 -12.83
CA ALA A 67 -8.85 -1.98 -12.19
C ALA A 67 -8.40 -0.76 -13.02
N GLU A 68 -7.16 -0.76 -13.52
CA GLU A 68 -6.67 0.30 -14.41
C GLU A 68 -7.50 0.41 -15.69
N ARG A 69 -7.78 -0.72 -16.34
CA ARG A 69 -8.63 -0.77 -17.55
C ARG A 69 -10.07 -0.33 -17.26
N TRP A 70 -10.58 -0.68 -16.08
CA TRP A 70 -11.91 -0.24 -15.66
C TRP A 70 -11.95 1.29 -15.51
N ALA A 71 -10.98 1.86 -14.81
CA ALA A 71 -10.86 3.30 -14.65
C ALA A 71 -10.79 4.03 -16.00
N GLU A 72 -9.92 3.54 -16.90
CA GLU A 72 -9.79 4.09 -18.25
C GLU A 72 -11.13 4.05 -19.01
N ALA A 73 -11.83 2.92 -18.97
CA ALA A 73 -13.15 2.77 -19.58
C ALA A 73 -14.23 3.67 -18.95
N LYS A 74 -14.04 4.13 -17.71
CA LYS A 74 -14.90 5.11 -17.02
C LYS A 74 -14.43 6.55 -17.19
N GLY A 75 -13.36 6.78 -17.94
CA GLY A 75 -12.88 8.12 -18.28
C GLY A 75 -12.02 8.77 -17.19
N PHE A 76 -11.40 7.98 -16.31
CA PHE A 76 -10.42 8.47 -15.34
C PHE A 76 -9.18 7.57 -15.30
N THR A 77 -8.11 8.05 -14.68
CA THR A 77 -6.85 7.30 -14.56
C THR A 77 -6.78 6.65 -13.19
N TYR A 78 -6.42 5.37 -13.17
CA TYR A 78 -5.98 4.63 -11.99
C TYR A 78 -4.59 4.08 -12.26
N THR A 79 -3.61 4.37 -11.40
CA THR A 79 -2.20 4.02 -11.59
C THR A 79 -1.70 3.03 -10.54
N ALA A 80 -0.58 2.36 -10.82
CA ALA A 80 0.15 1.56 -9.84
C ALA A 80 0.47 2.31 -8.54
N GLU A 81 0.86 3.59 -8.63
CA GLU A 81 1.07 4.44 -7.45
C GLU A 81 -0.21 4.60 -6.62
N GLN A 82 -1.36 4.84 -7.25
CA GLN A 82 -2.64 4.90 -6.54
C GLN A 82 -3.03 3.56 -5.92
N ALA A 83 -2.74 2.45 -6.61
CA ALA A 83 -2.97 1.12 -6.07
C ALA A 83 -2.09 0.82 -4.85
N GLY A 84 -0.85 1.31 -4.81
CA GLY A 84 0.03 1.23 -3.64
C GLY A 84 -0.49 2.05 -2.46
N ILE A 85 -0.94 3.28 -2.72
CA ILE A 85 -1.60 4.13 -1.72
C ILE A 85 -2.81 3.40 -1.12
N ASP A 86 -3.62 2.80 -1.97
CA ASP A 86 -4.83 2.11 -1.55
C ASP A 86 -4.54 0.85 -0.74
N LEU A 87 -3.44 0.13 -0.99
CA LEU A 87 -3.03 -1.00 -0.15
C LEU A 87 -2.83 -0.54 1.30
N TRP A 88 -2.08 0.55 1.51
CA TRP A 88 -1.83 1.08 2.86
C TRP A 88 -3.12 1.54 3.54
N PHE A 89 -3.95 2.33 2.84
CA PHE A 89 -5.19 2.82 3.44
C PHE A 89 -6.19 1.71 3.75
N THR A 90 -6.31 0.74 2.84
CA THR A 90 -7.25 -0.38 2.99
C THR A 90 -6.78 -1.31 4.11
N ARG A 91 -5.49 -1.70 4.15
CA ARG A 91 -4.98 -2.62 5.18
C ARG A 91 -5.10 -2.04 6.59
N ASN A 92 -4.97 -0.73 6.75
CA ASN A 92 -5.01 -0.04 8.04
C ASN A 92 -6.37 0.58 8.40
N GLY A 93 -7.37 0.49 7.51
CA GLY A 93 -8.72 0.96 7.82
C GLY A 93 -8.85 2.49 7.95
N HIS A 94 -8.12 3.28 7.16
CA HIS A 94 -8.16 4.75 7.19
C HIS A 94 -9.46 5.38 6.64
N GLY A 95 -10.51 4.58 6.39
CA GLY A 95 -11.81 5.04 5.91
C GLY A 95 -11.87 5.38 4.40
N VAL A 96 -10.77 5.20 3.69
CA VAL A 96 -10.61 5.33 2.23
C VAL A 96 -9.73 4.18 1.71
N GLY A 97 -9.73 3.95 0.41
CA GLY A 97 -8.93 2.88 -0.20
C GLY A 97 -9.51 2.39 -1.52
N TYR A 98 -9.30 1.11 -1.84
CA TYR A 98 -9.69 0.53 -3.13
C TYR A 98 -11.17 0.73 -3.49
N TRP A 99 -12.07 0.59 -2.50
CA TRP A 99 -13.53 0.68 -2.71
C TRP A 99 -14.01 2.11 -3.03
N ASP A 100 -13.24 3.14 -2.65
CA ASP A 100 -13.63 4.56 -2.82
C ASP A 100 -13.20 5.15 -4.18
N ARG A 101 -12.39 4.42 -4.96
CA ARG A 101 -11.82 4.89 -6.23
C ARG A 101 -12.78 4.91 -7.41
N GLY A 102 -13.99 4.37 -7.28
CA GLY A 102 -14.92 4.21 -8.41
C GLY A 102 -14.56 3.04 -9.35
N LEU A 103 -13.82 2.05 -8.84
CA LEU A 103 -13.38 0.85 -9.59
C LEU A 103 -14.49 -0.19 -9.79
N GLY A 104 -15.73 0.12 -9.38
CA GLY A 104 -16.83 -0.84 -9.40
C GLY A 104 -16.52 -2.05 -8.51
N PRO A 105 -16.97 -3.26 -8.90
CA PRO A 105 -16.75 -4.46 -8.10
C PRO A 105 -15.27 -4.81 -7.88
N LEU A 106 -14.35 -4.31 -8.72
CA LEU A 106 -12.92 -4.56 -8.56
C LEU A 106 -12.35 -3.84 -7.31
N GLY A 107 -12.91 -2.69 -6.96
CA GLY A 107 -12.53 -1.98 -5.73
C GLY A 107 -12.87 -2.80 -4.50
N ASP A 108 -14.07 -3.38 -4.46
CA ASP A 108 -14.50 -4.24 -3.35
C ASP A 108 -13.65 -5.51 -3.27
N VAL A 109 -13.38 -6.17 -4.41
CA VAL A 109 -12.55 -7.38 -4.46
C VAL A 109 -11.13 -7.11 -3.96
N LEU A 110 -10.52 -5.98 -4.33
CA LEU A 110 -9.19 -5.61 -3.83
C LEU A 110 -9.23 -5.24 -2.35
N ALA A 111 -10.32 -4.61 -1.88
CA ALA A 111 -10.50 -4.27 -0.48
C ALA A 111 -10.59 -5.51 0.42
N ASP A 112 -11.32 -6.54 -0.01
CA ASP A 112 -11.50 -7.80 0.71
C ASP A 112 -10.19 -8.60 0.90
N LEU A 113 -9.13 -8.29 0.15
CA LEU A 113 -7.81 -8.90 0.30
C LEU A 113 -7.03 -8.35 1.51
N CYS A 114 -7.48 -7.23 2.10
CA CYS A 114 -6.73 -6.47 3.10
C CYS A 114 -7.45 -6.41 4.45
N GLY A 115 -6.70 -6.16 5.51
CA GLY A 115 -7.23 -5.97 6.86
C GLY A 115 -7.17 -7.22 7.73
N TYR A 116 -7.83 -7.18 8.89
CA TYR A 116 -7.69 -8.20 9.92
C TYR A 116 -8.03 -9.61 9.42
N GLY A 117 -7.12 -10.56 9.66
CA GLY A 117 -7.29 -11.96 9.28
C GLY A 117 -7.02 -12.27 7.80
N THR A 118 -6.53 -11.30 7.03
CA THR A 118 -6.09 -11.49 5.65
C THR A 118 -4.57 -11.71 5.57
N GLU A 119 -4.06 -11.93 4.36
CA GLU A 119 -2.61 -11.97 4.11
C GLU A 119 -1.94 -10.59 4.21
N TYR A 120 -2.74 -9.51 4.15
CA TYR A 120 -2.29 -8.12 4.25
C TYR A 120 -2.98 -7.44 5.45
N PRO A 121 -2.62 -7.83 6.69
CA PRO A 121 -3.21 -7.27 7.90
C PRO A 121 -2.80 -5.80 8.10
N PRO A 122 -3.45 -5.07 9.02
CA PRO A 122 -2.96 -3.77 9.46
C PRO A 122 -1.51 -3.86 9.93
N LEU A 123 -0.74 -2.80 9.70
CA LEU A 123 0.60 -2.61 10.22
C LEU A 123 0.72 -1.18 10.72
N ASP A 124 1.28 -1.03 11.91
CA ASP A 124 1.47 0.28 12.54
C ASP A 124 2.97 0.59 12.65
N PRO A 125 3.44 1.79 12.26
CA PRO A 125 4.82 2.16 12.41
C PRO A 125 5.16 2.63 13.83
N TYR A 126 6.39 2.37 14.26
CA TYR A 126 6.91 2.88 15.53
C TYR A 126 8.42 3.07 15.46
N VAL A 127 8.95 3.93 16.34
CA VAL A 127 10.39 4.13 16.51
C VAL A 127 10.91 3.18 17.59
N GLY A 128 11.88 2.33 17.23
CA GLY A 128 12.52 1.40 18.16
C GLY A 128 13.55 2.07 19.07
N ASP A 129 14.02 1.33 20.07
CA ASP A 129 15.06 1.81 21.03
C ASP A 129 16.39 2.17 20.35
N ASP A 130 16.63 1.67 19.13
CA ASP A 130 17.80 1.97 18.31
C ASP A 130 17.62 3.20 17.39
N GLY A 131 16.44 3.83 17.44
CA GLY A 131 16.08 4.99 16.65
C GLY A 131 15.58 4.69 15.24
N ASN A 132 15.53 3.42 14.82
CA ASN A 132 15.01 3.03 13.52
C ASN A 132 13.48 2.88 13.55
N VAL A 133 12.85 2.99 12.37
CA VAL A 133 11.42 2.79 12.19
C VAL A 133 11.11 1.32 11.85
N TYR A 134 10.11 0.80 12.55
CA TYR A 134 9.61 -0.57 12.48
C TYR A 134 8.13 -0.62 12.14
N LEU A 135 7.64 -1.79 11.72
CA LEU A 135 6.22 -2.11 11.56
C LEU A 135 5.87 -3.32 12.43
N PHE A 136 4.73 -3.29 13.13
CA PHE A 136 4.22 -4.42 13.94
C PHE A 136 2.79 -4.83 13.59
#